data_AF-A0A2V9RKF0-F1
#
_entry.id   AF-A0A2V9RKF0-F1
#
_cell.length_a   1.000
_cell.length_b   1.000
_cell.length_c   1.000
_cell.angle_alpha   90.00
_cell.angle_beta   90.00
_cell.angle_gamma   90.00
#
_symmetry.space_group_name_H-M   'P 1'
#
loop_
_entity.id
_entity.type
_entity.pdbx_description
1 polymer ?
#
loop_
_entity_poly.entity_id
_entity_poly.type
_entity_poly.pdbx_seq_one_letter_code
_entity_poly.pdbx_strand_id
1 'polypeptide(L)'
;MHLAPWFWSSFVVLTTWGVVGLLQKLSTNEISAESALIWLVVGFFLVTPVFYPGKVLFSYDWRSLVYVLGSAVLNAVGAWALLAAMKNGGKASIVVPLTALYPLVLLLAAPIILRESISLLQAAGVVSALIAIVLLST
;
A
#
# COMPACT_ATOMS: atom_id res chain seq x y z
N MET A 1 -4.87 25.68 -13.11
CA MET A 1 -5.67 24.50 -12.73
C MET A 1 -5.55 24.32 -11.23
N HIS A 2 -6.64 24.51 -10.47
CA HIS A 2 -6.63 24.17 -9.04
C HIS A 2 -6.71 22.66 -8.91
N LEU A 3 -5.63 22.02 -8.45
CA LEU A 3 -5.62 20.60 -8.18
C LEU A 3 -6.44 20.33 -6.91
N ALA A 4 -7.25 19.28 -6.94
CA ALA A 4 -8.07 18.90 -5.81
C ALA A 4 -7.19 18.47 -4.60
N PRO A 5 -7.60 18.73 -3.34
CA PRO A 5 -6.77 18.47 -2.17
C PRO A 5 -6.25 17.03 -2.03
N TRP A 6 -7.01 16.03 -2.51
CA TRP A 6 -6.62 14.62 -2.50
C TRP A 6 -5.35 14.35 -3.30
N PHE A 7 -5.06 15.17 -4.33
CA PHE A 7 -3.88 15.02 -5.18
C PHE A 7 -2.59 15.15 -4.38
N TRP A 8 -2.53 16.11 -3.46
CA TRP A 8 -1.34 16.36 -2.64
C TRP A 8 -1.08 15.20 -1.68
N SER A 9 -2.13 14.68 -1.05
CA SER A 9 -2.01 13.50 -0.18
C SER A 9 -1.50 12.27 -0.95
N SER A 10 -1.97 12.06 -2.19
CA SER A 10 -1.48 10.98 -3.05
C SER A 10 0.01 11.15 -3.41
N PHE A 11 0.48 12.37 -3.61
CA PHE A 11 1.90 12.64 -3.88
C PHE A 11 2.79 12.37 -2.66
N VAL A 12 2.32 12.71 -1.46
CA VAL A 12 3.00 12.35 -0.21
C VAL A 12 3.09 10.82 -0.08
N VAL A 13 2.03 10.09 -0.38
CA VAL A 13 2.04 8.62 -0.38
C VAL A 13 3.06 8.08 -1.39
N LEU A 14 3.03 8.56 -2.64
CA LEU A 14 3.97 8.12 -3.69
C LEU A 14 5.43 8.25 -3.26
N THR A 15 5.80 9.41 -2.71
CA THR A 15 7.18 9.69 -2.29
C THR A 15 7.59 8.87 -1.06
N THR A 16 6.75 8.85 -0.04
CA THR A 16 7.02 8.10 1.20
C THR A 16 7.08 6.59 0.97
N TRP A 17 6.17 6.03 0.18
CA TRP A 17 6.16 4.60 -0.13
C TRP A 17 7.37 4.17 -0.96
N GLY A 18 7.89 5.05 -1.82
CA GLY A 18 9.17 4.82 -2.51
C GLY A 18 10.33 4.62 -1.53
N VAL A 19 10.41 5.46 -0.49
CA VAL A 19 11.43 5.34 0.56
C VAL A 19 11.20 4.12 1.44
N VAL A 20 9.95 3.78 1.74
CA VAL A 20 9.57 2.61 2.56
C VAL A 20 10.16 1.33 1.98
N GLY A 21 10.06 1.09 0.67
CA GLY A 21 10.58 -0.13 0.06
C GLY A 21 12.11 -0.32 0.25
N LEU A 22 12.88 0.79 0.21
CA LEU A 22 14.31 0.76 0.50
C LEU A 22 14.58 0.39 1.96
N LEU A 23 13.90 1.07 2.89
CA LEU A 23 14.06 0.82 4.32
C LEU A 23 13.62 -0.60 4.72
N GLN A 24 12.56 -1.12 4.12
CA GLN A 24 12.10 -2.50 4.31
C GLN A 24 13.11 -3.53 3.83
N LYS A 25 13.77 -3.29 2.69
CA LYS A 25 14.83 -4.20 2.23
C LYS A 25 16.04 -4.15 3.16
N LEU A 26 16.46 -2.95 3.56
CA LEU A 26 17.60 -2.78 4.48
C LEU A 26 17.32 -3.45 5.83
N SER A 27 16.12 -3.27 6.39
CA SER A 27 15.78 -3.90 7.67
C SER A 27 15.69 -5.41 7.56
N THR A 28 15.07 -5.95 6.51
CA THR A 28 14.96 -7.41 6.32
C THR A 28 16.29 -8.09 6.02
N ASN A 29 17.34 -7.36 5.63
CA ASN A 29 18.68 -7.95 5.58
C ASN A 29 19.18 -8.30 6.99
N GLU A 30 18.90 -7.46 7.97
CA GLU A 30 19.38 -7.58 9.36
C GLU A 30 18.47 -8.45 10.25
N ILE A 31 17.15 -8.36 10.08
CA ILE A 31 16.17 -9.03 10.94
C ILE A 31 15.20 -9.94 10.16
N SER A 32 14.40 -10.74 10.86
CA SER A 32 13.38 -11.58 10.24
C SER A 32 12.19 -10.74 9.74
N ALA A 33 11.41 -11.28 8.80
CA ALA A 33 10.23 -10.59 8.26
C ALA A 33 9.16 -10.35 9.34
N GLU A 34 8.99 -11.30 10.27
CA GLU A 34 8.07 -11.22 11.41
C GLU A 34 8.51 -10.11 12.37
N SER A 35 9.82 -10.05 12.68
CA SER A 35 10.38 -9.02 13.54
C SER A 35 10.21 -7.63 12.90
N ALA A 36 10.51 -7.51 11.60
CA ALA A 36 10.31 -6.28 10.84
C ALA A 36 8.84 -5.85 10.82
N LEU A 37 7.90 -6.80 10.69
CA LEU A 37 6.47 -6.52 10.74
C LEU A 37 6.03 -6.02 12.12
N ILE A 38 6.50 -6.63 13.21
CA ILE A 38 6.20 -6.16 14.58
C ILE A 38 6.69 -4.72 14.74
N TRP A 39 7.92 -4.42 14.36
CA TRP A 39 8.47 -3.07 14.45
C TRP A 39 7.77 -2.07 13.50
N LEU A 40 7.30 -2.51 12.34
CA LEU A 40 6.46 -1.70 11.47
C LEU A 40 5.15 -1.30 12.16
N VAL A 41 4.48 -2.25 12.83
CA VAL A 41 3.27 -1.97 13.62
C VAL A 41 3.56 -1.02 14.77
N VAL A 42 4.67 -1.20 15.49
CA VAL A 42 5.12 -0.25 16.52
C VAL A 42 5.31 1.15 15.94
N GLY A 43 5.94 1.27 14.77
CA GLY A 43 6.09 2.54 14.05
C GLY A 43 4.75 3.22 13.77
N PHE A 44 3.75 2.47 13.31
CA PHE A 44 2.39 3.00 13.14
C PHE A 44 1.79 3.47 14.46
N PHE A 45 1.92 2.72 15.56
CA PHE A 45 1.42 3.14 16.87
C PHE A 45 2.08 4.43 17.38
N LEU A 46 3.37 4.62 17.14
CA LEU A 46 4.09 5.83 17.56
C LEU A 46 3.67 7.07 16.76
N VAL A 47 3.40 6.91 15.47
CA VAL A 47 3.11 8.02 14.55
C VAL A 47 1.63 8.38 14.51
N THR A 48 0.72 7.40 14.65
CA THR A 48 -0.73 7.61 14.54
C THR A 48 -1.29 8.71 15.45
N PRO A 49 -0.87 8.87 16.72
CA PRO A 49 -1.37 9.93 17.60
C PRO A 49 -1.13 11.35 17.08
N VAL A 50 -0.06 11.56 16.29
CA VAL A 50 0.26 12.87 15.70
C VAL A 50 -0.82 13.33 14.72
N PHE A 51 -1.50 12.37 14.07
CA PHE A 51 -2.55 12.64 13.08
C PHE A 51 -3.96 12.48 13.66
N TYR A 52 -4.08 12.14 14.93
CA TYR A 52 -5.37 11.88 15.56
C TYR A 52 -6.09 13.20 15.92
N PRO A 53 -7.30 13.45 15.38
CA PRO A 53 -7.99 14.73 15.57
C PRO A 53 -8.76 14.83 16.91
N GLY A 54 -8.60 13.89 17.84
CA GLY A 54 -9.24 13.95 19.17
C GLY A 54 -10.70 13.47 19.25
N LYS A 55 -11.27 12.88 18.20
CA LYS A 55 -12.66 12.38 18.18
C LYS A 55 -12.78 10.97 18.78
N VAL A 56 -13.82 10.71 19.59
CA VAL A 56 -14.07 9.41 20.26
C VAL A 56 -13.83 8.22 19.32
N LEU A 57 -12.91 7.33 19.70
CA LEU A 57 -12.46 6.20 18.87
C LEU A 57 -13.55 5.16 18.59
N PHE A 58 -14.61 5.13 19.40
CA PHE A 58 -15.64 4.09 19.38
C PHE A 58 -17.03 4.63 19.02
N SER A 59 -17.14 5.87 18.53
CA SER A 59 -18.43 6.43 18.11
C SER A 59 -18.84 6.05 16.68
N TYR A 60 -18.14 5.11 16.05
CA TYR A 60 -18.35 4.73 14.65
C TYR A 60 -19.32 3.56 14.52
N ASP A 61 -20.04 3.50 13.40
CA ASP A 61 -20.94 2.38 13.08
C ASP A 61 -20.17 1.07 12.90
N TRP A 62 -20.82 -0.05 13.22
CA TRP A 62 -20.24 -1.39 13.09
C TRP A 62 -19.75 -1.68 11.67
N ARG A 63 -20.46 -1.22 10.64
CA ARG A 63 -20.06 -1.42 9.23
C ARG A 63 -18.72 -0.74 8.92
N SER A 64 -18.52 0.48 9.42
CA SER A 64 -17.24 1.20 9.26
C SER A 64 -16.10 0.46 9.95
N LEU A 65 -16.35 -0.08 11.15
CA LEU A 65 -15.36 -0.88 11.87
C LEU A 65 -15.00 -2.15 11.08
N VAL A 66 -15.98 -2.86 10.51
CA VAL A 66 -15.72 -4.05 9.68
C VAL A 66 -14.84 -3.72 8.47
N TYR A 67 -15.11 -2.62 7.76
CA TYR A 67 -14.28 -2.22 6.61
C TYR A 67 -12.85 -1.87 7.01
N VAL A 68 -12.67 -1.11 8.09
CA VAL A 68 -11.34 -0.71 8.58
C VAL A 68 -10.57 -1.91 9.12
N LEU A 69 -11.20 -2.79 9.91
CA LEU A 69 -10.56 -3.99 10.44
C LEU A 69 -10.23 -5.00 9.34
N GLY A 70 -11.13 -5.21 8.38
CA GLY A 70 -10.87 -6.05 7.21
C GLY A 70 -9.69 -5.53 6.39
N SER A 71 -9.64 -4.22 6.15
CA SER A 71 -8.50 -3.57 5.49
C SER A 71 -7.21 -3.74 6.29
N ALA A 72 -7.25 -3.59 7.63
CA ALA A 72 -6.08 -3.74 8.50
C ALA A 72 -5.51 -5.16 8.46
N VAL A 73 -6.38 -6.19 8.50
CA VAL A 73 -5.96 -7.60 8.40
C VAL A 73 -5.31 -7.88 7.05
N LEU A 74 -5.93 -7.47 5.95
CA LEU A 74 -5.37 -7.66 4.61
C LEU A 74 -4.05 -6.90 4.42
N ASN A 75 -3.95 -5.69 4.98
CA ASN A 75 -2.73 -4.90 4.95
C ASN A 75 -1.60 -5.57 5.75
N ALA A 76 -1.90 -6.15 6.92
CA ALA A 76 -0.92 -6.87 7.71
C ALA A 76 -0.39 -8.13 6.99
N VAL A 77 -1.29 -8.89 6.34
CA VAL A 77 -0.92 -10.05 5.53
C VAL A 77 -0.07 -9.63 4.33
N GLY A 78 -0.46 -8.58 3.62
CA GLY A 78 0.30 -8.04 2.48
C GLY A 78 1.67 -7.52 2.88
N ALA A 79 1.76 -6.79 4.01
CA ALA A 79 3.01 -6.29 4.55
C ALA A 79 3.96 -7.43 4.94
N TRP A 80 3.44 -8.47 5.61
CA TRP A 80 4.23 -9.66 5.92
C TRP A 80 4.76 -10.34 4.64
N ALA A 81 3.89 -10.56 3.65
CA ALA A 81 4.28 -11.22 2.40
C ALA A 81 5.36 -10.41 1.63
N LEU A 82 5.23 -9.09 1.61
CA LEU A 82 6.24 -8.17 1.05
C LEU A 82 7.58 -8.30 1.79
N LEU A 83 7.57 -8.22 3.12
CA LEU A 83 8.79 -8.34 3.93
C LEU A 83 9.42 -9.73 3.80
N ALA A 84 8.62 -10.79 3.73
CA ALA A 84 9.09 -12.16 3.51
C ALA A 84 9.73 -12.30 2.13
N ALA A 85 9.14 -11.73 1.08
CA ALA A 85 9.73 -11.73 -0.26
C ALA A 85 11.09 -11.00 -0.29
N MET A 86 11.19 -9.85 0.40
CA MET A 86 12.45 -9.11 0.54
C MET A 86 13.49 -9.91 1.35
N LYS A 87 13.07 -10.58 2.42
CA LYS A 87 13.96 -11.41 3.24
C LYS A 87 14.50 -12.60 2.46
N ASN A 88 13.66 -13.27 1.68
CA ASN A 88 13.96 -14.50 0.96
C ASN A 88 14.72 -14.26 -0.37
N GLY A 89 15.63 -13.29 -0.39
CA GLY A 89 16.49 -13.02 -1.55
C GLY A 89 15.87 -12.13 -2.64
N GLY A 90 14.61 -11.70 -2.48
CA GLY A 90 13.97 -10.77 -3.41
C GLY A 90 14.74 -9.44 -3.48
N LYS A 91 15.07 -9.00 -4.70
CA LYS A 91 15.67 -7.68 -4.93
C LYS A 91 14.59 -6.61 -4.78
N ALA A 92 14.87 -5.56 -4.03
CA ALA A 92 13.93 -4.45 -3.84
C ALA A 92 13.49 -3.82 -5.18
N SER A 93 14.42 -3.73 -6.14
CA SER A 93 14.17 -3.22 -7.49
C SER A 93 13.17 -4.03 -8.31
N ILE A 94 12.86 -5.28 -7.91
CA ILE A 94 11.89 -6.15 -8.58
C ILE A 94 10.62 -6.29 -7.72
N VAL A 95 10.80 -6.58 -6.43
CA VAL A 95 9.68 -6.85 -5.52
C VAL A 95 8.84 -5.59 -5.28
N VAL A 96 9.44 -4.40 -5.12
CA VAL A 96 8.68 -3.16 -4.89
C VAL A 96 7.82 -2.82 -6.11
N PRO A 97 8.34 -2.75 -7.36
CA PRO A 97 7.50 -2.47 -8.52
C PRO A 97 6.41 -3.54 -8.74
N LEU A 98 6.73 -4.82 -8.56
CA LEU A 98 5.75 -5.90 -8.70
C LEU A 98 4.59 -5.76 -7.71
N THR A 99 4.90 -5.50 -6.43
CA THR A 99 3.85 -5.33 -5.41
C THR A 99 3.07 -4.03 -5.56
N ALA A 100 3.66 -2.99 -6.17
CA ALA A 100 2.97 -1.74 -6.51
C ALA A 100 1.87 -1.90 -7.59
N LEU A 101 1.71 -3.10 -8.18
CA LEU A 101 0.59 -3.44 -9.08
C LEU A 101 -0.73 -3.74 -8.38
N TYR A 102 -0.81 -3.68 -7.04
CA TYR A 102 -2.07 -3.86 -6.33
C TYR A 102 -3.24 -2.97 -6.84
N PRO A 103 -3.04 -1.75 -7.43
CA PRO A 103 -4.14 -0.98 -8.01
C PRO A 103 -4.89 -1.70 -9.13
N LEU A 104 -4.30 -2.73 -9.75
CA LEU A 104 -5.01 -3.57 -10.73
C LEU A 104 -6.19 -4.30 -10.12
N VAL A 105 -6.03 -4.80 -8.88
CA VAL A 105 -7.11 -5.46 -8.16
C VAL A 105 -8.24 -4.46 -7.91
N LEU A 106 -7.89 -3.24 -7.50
CA LEU A 106 -8.86 -2.17 -7.29
C LEU A 106 -9.55 -1.77 -8.60
N LEU A 107 -8.82 -1.64 -9.70
CA LEU A 107 -9.37 -1.35 -11.02
C LEU A 107 -10.39 -2.42 -11.44
N LEU A 108 -10.10 -3.71 -11.26
CA LEU A 108 -11.05 -4.76 -11.61
C LEU A 108 -12.27 -4.80 -10.67
N ALA A 109 -12.07 -4.45 -9.39
CA ALA A 109 -13.13 -4.47 -8.38
C ALA A 109 -14.02 -3.22 -8.40
N ALA A 110 -13.50 -2.05 -8.77
CA ALA A 110 -14.19 -0.77 -8.67
C ALA A 110 -15.52 -0.71 -9.45
N PRO A 111 -15.66 -1.25 -10.68
CA PRO A 111 -16.94 -1.25 -11.39
C PRO A 111 -18.01 -2.10 -10.71
N ILE A 112 -17.59 -3.17 -10.05
CA ILE A 112 -18.49 -4.15 -9.43
C ILE A 112 -18.90 -3.66 -8.04
N ILE A 113 -17.93 -3.25 -7.23
CA ILE A 113 -18.12 -2.93 -5.81
C ILE A 113 -18.47 -1.45 -5.63
N LEU A 114 -17.74 -0.55 -6.28
CA LEU A 114 -17.89 0.90 -6.15
C LEU A 114 -18.87 1.48 -7.19
N ARG A 115 -19.26 0.68 -8.19
CA ARG A 115 -20.12 1.08 -9.32
C ARG A 115 -19.53 2.25 -10.13
N GLU A 116 -18.20 2.28 -10.21
CA GLU A 116 -17.47 3.29 -10.98
C GLU A 116 -17.28 2.87 -12.44
N SER A 117 -17.40 3.81 -13.37
CA SER A 117 -17.10 3.55 -14.79
C SER A 117 -15.61 3.73 -15.06
N ILE A 118 -14.97 2.73 -15.66
CA ILE A 118 -13.56 2.80 -16.07
C ILE A 118 -13.48 3.27 -17.51
N SER A 119 -12.74 4.34 -17.73
CA SER A 119 -12.44 4.84 -19.07
C SER A 119 -11.43 3.95 -19.79
N LEU A 120 -11.51 3.92 -21.12
CA LEU A 120 -10.51 3.25 -21.97
C LEU A 120 -9.08 3.76 -21.71
N LEU A 121 -8.93 5.04 -21.38
CA LEU A 121 -7.62 5.64 -21.08
C LEU A 121 -7.03 5.11 -19.77
N GLN A 122 -7.86 4.91 -18.73
CA GLN A 122 -7.43 4.29 -17.46
C GLN A 122 -6.99 2.83 -17.70
N ALA A 123 -7.75 2.08 -18.50
CA ALA A 123 -7.39 0.72 -18.88
C ALA A 123 -6.06 0.68 -19.66
N ALA A 124 -5.84 1.59 -20.61
CA ALA A 124 -4.59 1.70 -21.35
C ALA A 124 -3.40 2.08 -20.44
N GLY A 125 -3.60 2.99 -19.49
CA GLY A 125 -2.58 3.35 -18.50
C GLY A 125 -2.15 2.17 -17.63
N VAL A 126 -3.12 1.34 -17.24
CA VAL A 126 -2.90 0.10 -16.51
C VAL A 126 -2.09 -0.92 -17.31
N VAL A 127 -2.45 -1.15 -18.58
CA VAL A 127 -1.68 -2.02 -19.47
C VAL A 127 -0.25 -1.51 -19.65
N SER A 128 -0.08 -0.19 -19.76
CA SER A 128 1.24 0.44 -19.88
C SER A 128 2.09 0.25 -18.61
N ALA A 129 1.49 0.40 -17.42
CA ALA A 129 2.16 0.16 -16.15
C ALA A 129 2.59 -1.31 -15.98
N LEU A 130 1.73 -2.24 -16.40
CA LEU A 130 2.03 -3.68 -16.43
C LEU A 130 3.25 -3.97 -17.32
N ILE A 131 3.27 -3.44 -18.54
CA ILE A 131 4.40 -3.61 -19.47
C ILE A 131 5.68 -3.06 -18.85
N ALA A 132 5.63 -1.84 -18.31
CA ALA A 132 6.79 -1.20 -17.69
C ALA A 132 7.38 -2.06 -16.55
N ILE A 133 6.54 -2.67 -15.73
CA ILE A 133 6.99 -3.48 -14.59
C ILE A 133 7.54 -4.83 -15.03
N VAL A 134 6.98 -5.46 -16.06
CA VAL A 134 7.57 -6.67 -16.66
C VAL A 134 8.99 -6.37 -17.15
N LEU A 135 9.19 -5.24 -17.84
CA LEU A 135 10.51 -4.81 -18.30
C LEU A 135 11.48 -4.46 -17.17
N LEU A 136 10.99 -3.93 -16.03
CA LEU A 136 11.83 -3.68 -14.85
C LEU A 136 12.16 -4.96 -14.06
N SER A 137 11.38 -6.03 -14.27
CA SER A 137 11.53 -7.31 -13.56
C SER A 137 12.44 -8.31 -14.27
N THR A 138 12.93 -7.99 -15.47
CA THR A 138 13.96 -8.73 -16.22
C THR A 138 15.36 -8.28 -15.82
#